data_AF-A0A136N0F2-F1
#
_entry.id   AF-A0A136N0F2-F1
#
_cell.length_a   1.000
_cell.length_b   1.000
_cell.length_c   1.000
_cell.angle_alpha   90.00
_cell.angle_beta   90.00
_cell.angle_gamma   90.00
#
_symmetry.space_group_name_H-M   'P 1'
#
loop_
_entity.id
_entity.type
_entity.pdbx_description
1 polymer ?
#
loop_
_entity_poly.entity_id
_entity_poly.type
_entity_poly.pdbx_seq_one_letter_code
_entity_poly.pdbx_strand_id
1 'polypeptide(L)'
;MTDKRYQMDNLSPKRLSHSSPEVEDSPLERQVIYYRIHITLILLLVTAAALRLVGLGASFWYDEVNVADQAIGNYLFSERLEIIEKWRGAAPMYDLLLWQWSKLGTSEYVLRLFSVIISILGLAATFFSWCNSF
;
A
#
# COMPACT_ATOMS: atom_id res chain seq x y z
N MET A 1 -56.11 19.78 -49.04
CA MET A 1 -55.09 18.75 -48.72
C MET A 1 -53.87 19.48 -48.17
N THR A 2 -53.88 20.13 -47.01
CA THR A 2 -54.09 19.69 -45.62
C THR A 2 -53.26 18.48 -45.21
N ASP A 3 -51.98 18.72 -44.92
CA ASP A 3 -51.20 17.86 -44.02
C ASP A 3 -50.77 18.70 -42.81
N LYS A 4 -51.54 18.56 -41.72
CA LYS A 4 -51.25 19.12 -40.40
C LYS A 4 -50.42 18.08 -39.65
N ARG A 5 -49.09 18.12 -39.78
CA ARG A 5 -48.19 17.32 -38.94
C ARG A 5 -47.73 18.13 -37.74
N TYR A 6 -48.46 17.94 -36.64
CA TYR A 6 -47.98 17.83 -35.27
C TYR A 6 -46.61 18.47 -34.97
N GLN A 7 -46.64 19.75 -34.56
CA GLN A 7 -45.65 20.27 -33.63
C GLN A 7 -45.89 19.58 -32.28
N MET A 8 -45.08 18.57 -31.97
CA MET A 8 -44.97 18.04 -30.61
C MET A 8 -44.14 19.04 -29.83
N ASP A 9 -44.84 19.85 -29.04
CA ASP A 9 -44.25 20.79 -28.09
C ASP A 9 -43.28 20.07 -27.17
N ASN A 10 -42.08 20.64 -27.14
CA ASN A 10 -40.92 20.25 -26.36
C ASN A 10 -41.18 20.54 -24.87
N LEU A 11 -42.07 19.77 -24.23
CA LEU A 11 -42.29 19.82 -22.78
C LEU A 11 -41.20 19.02 -22.08
N SER A 12 -39.97 19.56 -22.07
CA SER A 12 -38.95 19.10 -21.13
C SER A 12 -39.48 19.30 -19.71
N PRO A 13 -39.60 18.23 -18.90
CA PRO A 13 -40.04 18.35 -17.53
C PRO A 13 -39.05 19.28 -16.81
N LYS A 14 -39.55 20.42 -16.35
CA LYS A 14 -38.86 21.34 -15.46
C LYS A 14 -38.48 20.54 -14.21
N ARG A 15 -37.28 19.97 -14.17
CA ARG A 15 -36.73 19.31 -12.98
C ARG A 15 -36.81 20.34 -11.87
N LEU A 16 -37.75 20.15 -10.95
CA LEU A 16 -37.74 20.81 -9.67
C LEU A 16 -36.41 20.44 -9.05
N SER A 17 -35.48 21.39 -9.02
CA SER A 17 -34.25 21.31 -8.27
C SER A 17 -34.64 21.27 -6.79
N HIS A 18 -34.99 20.08 -6.31
CA HIS A 18 -34.94 19.79 -4.89
C HIS A 18 -33.47 19.93 -4.51
N SER A 19 -33.09 21.12 -4.07
CA SER A 19 -31.92 21.32 -3.24
C SER A 19 -32.19 20.50 -1.97
N SER A 20 -31.74 19.24 -1.97
CA SER A 20 -31.60 18.49 -0.72
C SER A 20 -30.86 19.42 0.25
N PRO A 21 -31.37 19.61 1.47
CA PRO A 21 -30.66 20.42 2.45
C PRO A 21 -29.25 19.85 2.56
N GLU A 22 -28.25 20.67 2.26
CA GLU A 22 -26.86 20.34 2.59
C GLU A 22 -26.85 20.14 4.10
N VAL A 23 -26.81 18.87 4.52
CA VAL A 23 -26.54 18.52 5.91
C VAL A 23 -25.09 18.91 6.12
N GLU A 24 -24.89 20.12 6.64
CA GLU A 24 -23.58 20.63 7.00
C GLU A 24 -23.08 19.80 8.18
N ASP A 25 -22.35 18.73 7.88
CA ASP A 25 -21.74 17.87 8.90
C ASP A 25 -20.99 18.76 9.90
N SER A 26 -21.34 18.63 11.17
CA SER A 26 -20.76 19.48 12.20
C SER A 26 -19.24 19.27 12.25
N PRO A 27 -18.43 20.33 12.47
CA PRO A 27 -16.97 20.20 12.51
C PRO A 27 -16.47 19.18 13.55
N LEU A 28 -17.28 18.91 14.59
CA LEU A 28 -17.01 17.91 15.61
C LEU A 28 -17.14 16.47 15.08
N GLU A 29 -18.14 16.17 14.26
CA GLU A 29 -18.33 14.83 13.68
C GLU A 29 -17.17 14.45 12.76
N ARG A 30 -16.68 15.39 11.96
CA ARG A 30 -15.49 15.17 11.11
C ARG A 30 -14.25 14.84 11.93
N GLN A 31 -14.03 15.54 13.05
CA GLN A 31 -12.90 15.25 13.94
C GLN A 31 -13.01 13.84 14.55
N VAL A 32 -14.20 13.45 15.03
CA VAL A 32 -14.40 12.12 15.62
C VAL A 32 -14.12 11.00 14.61
N ILE A 33 -14.59 11.16 13.37
CA ILE A 33 -14.33 10.20 12.29
C ILE A 33 -12.83 10.10 12.02
N TYR A 34 -12.14 11.24 11.90
CA TYR A 34 -10.69 11.28 11.67
C TYR A 34 -9.92 10.53 12.77
N TYR A 35 -10.21 10.80 14.05
CA TYR A 35 -9.54 10.11 15.15
C TYR A 35 -9.80 8.60 15.15
N ARG A 36 -11.03 8.17 14.89
CA ARG A 36 -11.38 6.75 14.82
C ARG A 36 -10.57 6.03 13.74
N ILE A 37 -10.48 6.62 12.53
CA ILE A 37 -9.70 6.06 11.43
C ILE A 37 -8.22 5.92 11.83
N HIS A 38 -7.64 6.94 12.46
CA HIS A 38 -6.23 6.92 12.87
C HIS A 38 -5.96 5.89 13.96
N ILE A 39 -6.84 5.79 14.96
CA ILE A 39 -6.71 4.80 16.03
C ILE A 39 -6.80 3.39 15.45
N THR A 40 -7.76 3.14 14.56
CA THR A 40 -7.90 1.84 13.88
C THR A 40 -6.65 1.48 13.08
N LEU A 41 -6.09 2.44 12.31
CA LEU A 41 -4.85 2.23 11.58
C LEU A 41 -3.68 1.89 12.52
N ILE A 42 -3.49 2.68 13.58
CA ILE A 42 -2.40 2.45 14.55
C ILE A 42 -2.52 1.06 15.18
N LEU A 43 -3.72 0.66 15.61
CA LEU A 43 -3.94 -0.67 16.20
C LEU A 43 -3.63 -1.79 15.20
N LEU A 44 -4.02 -1.62 13.93
CA LEU A 44 -3.73 -2.57 12.87
C LEU A 44 -2.22 -2.69 12.63
N LEU A 45 -1.50 -1.58 12.54
CA LEU A 45 -0.04 -1.58 12.31
C LEU A 45 0.72 -2.17 13.50
N VAL A 46 0.34 -1.83 14.73
CA VAL A 46 0.95 -2.39 15.96
C VAL A 46 0.73 -3.90 16.02
N THR A 47 -0.48 -4.37 15.74
CA THR A 47 -0.80 -5.81 15.74
C THR A 47 -0.01 -6.55 14.65
N ALA A 48 0.05 -6.01 13.44
CA ALA A 48 0.82 -6.59 12.34
C ALA A 48 2.33 -6.65 12.67
N ALA A 49 2.88 -5.57 13.24
CA ALA A 49 4.27 -5.53 13.67
C ALA A 49 4.56 -6.57 14.77
N ALA A 50 3.72 -6.65 15.80
CA ALA A 50 3.87 -7.61 16.88
C ALA A 50 3.86 -9.05 16.37
N LEU A 51 2.88 -9.41 15.53
CA LEU A 51 2.79 -10.75 14.94
C LEU A 51 4.00 -11.10 14.08
N ARG A 52 4.54 -10.14 13.32
CA ARG A 52 5.73 -10.34 12.49
C ARG A 52 7.01 -10.50 13.30
N LEU A 53 7.13 -9.80 14.43
CA LEU A 53 8.32 -9.84 15.27
C LEU A 53 8.43 -11.15 16.08
N VAL A 54 7.31 -11.78 16.45
CA VAL A 54 7.32 -13.05 17.21
C VAL A 54 8.07 -14.18 16.47
N GLY A 55 8.06 -14.16 15.13
CA GLY A 55 8.75 -15.16 14.30
C GLY A 55 10.16 -14.78 13.85
N LEU A 56 10.66 -13.57 14.16
CA LEU A 56 11.87 -13.04 13.52
C LEU A 56 13.15 -13.82 13.86
N GLY A 57 13.17 -14.51 15.01
CA GLY A 57 14.30 -15.30 15.49
C GLY A 57 14.34 -16.76 15.03
N ALA A 58 13.42 -17.21 14.17
CA ALA A 58 13.49 -18.55 13.59
C ALA A 58 14.69 -18.69 12.63
N SER A 59 15.15 -19.89 12.29
CA SER A 59 16.19 -20.04 11.26
C SER A 59 15.67 -19.61 9.88
N PHE A 60 16.57 -19.21 8.98
CA PHE A 60 16.23 -18.89 7.60
C PHE A 60 15.58 -20.07 6.86
N TRP A 61 14.55 -19.75 6.07
CA TRP A 61 14.08 -20.66 5.03
C TRP A 61 15.09 -20.73 3.89
N TYR A 62 15.04 -21.80 3.10
CA TYR A 62 16.03 -22.03 2.03
C TYR A 62 16.07 -20.89 0.99
N ASP A 63 14.91 -20.33 0.65
CA ASP A 63 14.78 -19.17 -0.23
C ASP A 63 15.34 -17.89 0.40
N GLU A 64 15.11 -17.67 1.70
CA GLU A 64 15.67 -16.53 2.44
C GLU A 64 17.21 -16.56 2.49
N VAL A 65 17.81 -17.75 2.64
CA VAL A 65 19.29 -17.89 2.63
C VAL A 65 19.87 -17.43 1.31
N ASN A 66 19.30 -17.86 0.17
CA ASN A 66 19.82 -17.50 -1.15
C ASN A 66 19.76 -16.00 -1.40
N VAL A 67 18.70 -15.36 -0.92
CA VAL A 67 18.49 -13.92 -1.02
C VAL A 67 19.44 -13.16 -0.08
N ALA A 68 19.60 -13.64 1.16
CA ALA A 68 20.49 -13.05 2.16
C ALA A 68 21.96 -13.13 1.71
N ASP A 69 22.40 -14.28 1.20
CA ASP A 69 23.77 -14.48 0.70
C ASP A 69 24.08 -13.50 -0.44
N GLN A 70 23.15 -13.37 -1.39
CA GLN A 70 23.25 -12.37 -2.45
C GLN A 70 23.27 -10.95 -1.89
N ALA A 71 22.47 -10.61 -0.89
CA ALA A 71 22.42 -9.27 -0.29
C ALA A 71 23.69 -8.92 0.53
N ILE A 72 24.35 -9.90 1.13
CA ILE A 72 25.56 -9.70 1.96
C ILE A 72 26.82 -9.61 1.08
N GLY A 73 26.85 -10.24 -0.09
CA GLY A 73 28.03 -10.26 -0.95
C GLY A 73 28.59 -8.87 -1.28
N ASN A 74 29.93 -8.74 -1.25
CA ASN A 74 30.67 -7.52 -1.59
C ASN A 74 30.78 -7.31 -3.11
N TYR A 75 29.66 -7.37 -3.80
CA TYR A 75 29.58 -7.12 -5.23
C TYR A 75 29.46 -5.63 -5.51
N LEU A 76 30.13 -5.17 -6.58
CA LEU A 76 29.89 -3.84 -7.15
C LEU A 76 28.44 -3.75 -7.67
N PHE A 77 27.93 -2.53 -7.76
CA PHE A 77 26.56 -2.30 -8.25
C PHE A 77 26.34 -2.89 -9.66
N SER A 78 27.34 -2.77 -10.54
CA SER A 78 27.30 -3.37 -11.88
C SER A 78 27.25 -4.89 -11.85
N GLU A 79 28.05 -5.53 -11.01
CA GLU A 79 28.09 -7.00 -10.85
C GLU A 79 26.75 -7.51 -10.31
N ARG A 80 26.10 -6.76 -9.40
CA ARG A 80 24.76 -7.10 -8.91
C ARG A 80 23.72 -7.07 -10.01
N LEU A 81 23.73 -6.05 -10.86
CA LEU A 81 22.78 -5.98 -11.98
C LEU A 81 22.93 -7.20 -12.90
N GLU A 82 24.16 -7.65 -13.16
CA GLU A 82 24.40 -8.88 -13.93
C GLU A 82 23.92 -10.15 -13.23
N ILE A 83 24.11 -10.25 -11.90
CA ILE A 83 23.63 -11.38 -11.10
C ILE A 83 22.10 -11.45 -11.13
N ILE A 84 21.44 -10.30 -10.92
CA ILE A 84 19.99 -10.17 -10.92
C ILE A 84 19.41 -10.51 -12.31
N GLU A 85 20.06 -10.08 -13.39
CA GLU A 85 19.63 -10.42 -14.75
C GLU A 85 19.70 -11.94 -15.02
N LYS A 86 20.72 -12.61 -14.47
CA LYS A 86 20.89 -14.07 -14.59
C LYS A 86 19.90 -14.83 -13.71
N TRP A 87 19.59 -14.32 -12.53
CA TRP A 87 18.62 -14.89 -11.60
C TRP A 87 17.20 -14.42 -11.92
N ARG A 88 16.61 -14.98 -12.97
CA ARG A 88 15.27 -14.63 -13.53
C ARG A 88 14.04 -14.83 -12.59
N GLY A 89 14.22 -15.01 -11.29
CA GLY A 89 13.13 -15.31 -10.35
C GLY A 89 12.73 -14.16 -9.41
N ALA A 90 13.66 -13.27 -9.05
CA ALA A 90 13.42 -12.25 -8.02
C ALA A 90 13.16 -10.86 -8.64
N ALA A 91 12.37 -10.05 -7.94
CA ALA A 91 12.15 -8.67 -8.35
C ALA A 91 13.43 -7.86 -8.10
N PRO A 92 14.07 -7.28 -9.14
CA PRO A 92 15.39 -6.62 -9.04
C PRO A 92 15.43 -5.54 -7.95
N MET A 93 14.30 -4.86 -7.75
CA MET A 93 14.20 -3.79 -6.78
C MET A 93 14.33 -4.28 -5.33
N TYR A 94 13.79 -5.46 -5.02
CA TYR A 94 13.87 -6.00 -3.65
C TYR A 94 15.32 -6.33 -3.29
N ASP A 95 16.06 -6.99 -4.18
CA ASP A 95 17.46 -7.36 -3.94
C ASP A 95 18.36 -6.12 -3.79
N LEU A 96 18.13 -5.08 -4.60
CA LEU A 96 18.89 -3.83 -4.50
C LEU A 96 18.62 -3.10 -3.18
N LEU A 97 17.36 -3.05 -2.74
CA LEU A 97 17.02 -2.42 -1.47
C LEU A 97 17.56 -3.22 -0.29
N LEU A 98 17.46 -4.55 -0.33
CA LEU A 98 17.99 -5.43 0.71
C LEU A 98 19.52 -5.36 0.79
N TRP A 99 20.22 -5.23 -0.35
CA TRP A 99 21.67 -4.96 -0.36
C TRP A 99 22.03 -3.63 0.30
N GLN A 100 21.29 -2.56 0.01
CA GLN A 100 21.56 -1.29 0.68
C GLN A 100 21.25 -1.39 2.18
N TRP A 101 20.22 -2.17 2.55
CA TRP A 101 19.85 -2.43 3.93
C TRP A 101 20.87 -3.29 4.69
N SER A 102 21.48 -4.29 4.05
CA SER A 102 22.47 -5.18 4.66
C SER A 102 23.73 -4.43 5.14
N LYS A 103 23.97 -3.21 4.64
CA LYS A 103 25.01 -2.30 5.14
C LYS A 103 24.78 -1.84 6.59
N LEU A 104 23.54 -1.91 7.08
CA LEU A 104 23.21 -1.63 8.48
C LEU A 104 23.54 -2.82 9.40
N GLY A 105 23.69 -4.02 8.83
CA GLY A 105 24.01 -5.24 9.54
C GLY A 105 23.64 -6.48 8.73
N THR A 106 24.42 -7.54 8.90
CA THR A 106 24.26 -8.82 8.19
C THR A 106 23.61 -9.91 9.04
N SER A 107 23.16 -9.58 10.25
CA SER A 107 22.46 -10.54 11.10
C SER A 107 21.08 -10.88 10.53
N GLU A 108 20.61 -12.10 10.77
CA GLU A 108 19.31 -12.57 10.28
C GLU A 108 18.17 -11.64 10.71
N TYR A 109 18.26 -11.16 11.96
CA TYR A 109 17.33 -10.20 12.52
C TYR A 109 17.26 -8.90 11.71
N VAL A 110 18.41 -8.33 11.34
CA VAL A 110 18.47 -7.06 10.60
C VAL A 110 17.94 -7.24 9.18
N LEU A 111 18.30 -8.33 8.50
CA LEU A 111 17.83 -8.60 7.14
C LEU A 111 16.31 -8.83 7.11
N ARG A 112 15.76 -9.56 8.08
CA ARG A 112 14.30 -9.78 8.15
C ARG A 112 13.53 -8.54 8.57
N LEU A 113 14.14 -7.67 9.38
CA LEU A 113 13.54 -6.41 9.78
C LEU A 113 13.18 -5.53 8.57
N PHE A 114 13.97 -5.60 7.49
CA PHE A 114 13.66 -4.94 6.23
C PHE A 114 12.26 -5.33 5.70
N SER A 115 12.04 -6.64 5.56
CA SER A 115 10.77 -7.20 5.07
C SER A 115 9.59 -6.86 5.98
N VAL A 116 9.82 -6.83 7.30
CA VAL A 116 8.80 -6.38 8.27
C VAL A 116 8.42 -4.92 8.01
N ILE A 117 9.40 -4.03 7.88
CA ILE A 117 9.16 -2.60 7.63
C ILE A 117 8.39 -2.40 6.31
N ILE A 118 8.84 -3.03 5.22
CA ILE A 118 8.17 -2.92 3.92
C ILE A 118 6.73 -3.43 4.00
N SER A 119 6.49 -4.53 4.72
CA SER A 119 5.12 -5.06 4.90
C SER A 119 4.21 -4.11 5.69
N ILE A 120 4.72 -3.47 6.75
CA ILE A 120 3.97 -2.49 7.56
C ILE A 120 3.65 -1.24 6.72
N LEU A 121 4.62 -0.75 5.95
CA LEU A 121 4.41 0.37 5.03
C LEU A 121 3.38 0.03 3.96
N GLY A 122 3.42 -1.19 3.41
CA GLY A 122 2.42 -1.68 2.45
C GLY A 122 1.01 -1.73 3.04
N LEU A 123 0.87 -2.18 4.29
CA LEU A 123 -0.42 -2.16 4.99
C LEU A 123 -0.95 -0.74 5.19
N ALA A 124 -0.09 0.18 5.63
CA ALA A 124 -0.47 1.58 5.79
C ALA A 124 -0.91 2.20 4.46
N ALA A 125 -0.13 2.00 3.38
CA ALA A 125 -0.46 2.50 2.05
C ALA A 125 -1.79 1.94 1.53
N THR A 126 -2.04 0.65 1.72
CA THR A 126 -3.29 -0.01 1.32
C THR A 126 -4.48 0.58 2.08
N PHE A 127 -4.34 0.79 3.39
CA PHE A 127 -5.37 1.40 4.21
C PHE A 127 -5.69 2.84 3.77
N PHE A 128 -4.67 3.66 3.52
CA PHE A 128 -4.87 5.03 3.02
C PHE A 128 -5.53 5.05 1.63
N SER A 129 -5.11 4.16 0.73
CA SER A 129 -5.74 4.02 -0.59
C SER A 129 -7.20 3.62 -0.49
N TRP A 130 -7.55 2.74 0.45
CA TRP A 130 -8.92 2.33 0.71
C TRP A 130 -9.76 3.50 1.22
N CYS A 131 -9.27 4.27 2.21
CA CYS A 131 -9.97 5.44 2.73
C CYS A 131 -10.21 6.54 1.68
N ASN A 132 -9.29 6.72 0.73
CA ASN A 132 -9.43 7.71 -0.36
C ASN A 132 -10.37 7.27 -1.48
N SER A 133 -10.82 6.01 -1.50
CA SER A 133 -11.71 5.47 -2.52
C SER A 133 -13.20 5.68 -2.21
N PHE A 134 -13.52 6.24 -1.03
CA PHE A 134 -14.87 6.56 -0.56
C PHE A 134 -14.98 8.06 -0.26
#